data_AF-A0A7J6FG63-F1
#
_entry.id   AF-A0A7J6FG63-F1
#
_cell.length_a   1.000
_cell.length_b   1.000
_cell.length_c   1.000
_cell.angle_alpha   90.00
_cell.angle_beta   90.00
_cell.angle_gamma   90.00
#
_symmetry.space_group_name_H-M   'P 1'
#
loop_
_entity.id
_entity.type
_entity.pdbx_description
1 polymer ?
#
loop_
_entity_poly.entity_id
_entity_poly.type
_entity_poly.pdbx_seq_one_letter_code
_entity_poly.pdbx_strand_id
1 'polypeptide(L)' 'MLPIANVGRIMKGILPGTAKISKEGKQTMQECATEFISFVTGEASDKCHKENRKTVNGDDICWALTALGFDKLR' A
#
# COMPACT_ATOMS: atom_id res chain seq x y z
N MET A 1 -10.18 0.10 -6.03
CA MET A 1 -8.95 -0.18 -6.79
C MET A 1 -8.37 1.12 -7.35
N LEU A 2 -7.06 1.33 -7.28
CA LEU A 2 -6.38 2.52 -7.84
C LEU A 2 -6.47 2.54 -9.37
N PRO A 3 -6.43 3.70 -10.07
CA PRO A 3 -6.46 3.72 -11.54
C PRO A 3 -5.31 2.92 -12.17
N ILE A 4 -5.63 1.97 -13.05
CA ILE A 4 -4.63 1.04 -13.64
C ILE A 4 -3.52 1.76 -14.42
N ALA A 5 -3.82 2.91 -15.03
CA ALA A 5 -2.84 3.73 -15.72
C ALA A 5 -1.78 4.31 -14.75
N ASN A 6 -2.20 4.68 -13.53
CA ASN A 6 -1.30 5.21 -12.52
C ASN A 6 -0.42 4.10 -11.94
N VAL A 7 -0.99 2.93 -11.65
CA VAL A 7 -0.23 1.73 -11.25
C VAL A 7 0.82 1.39 -12.31
N GLY A 8 0.41 1.32 -13.58
CA GLY A 8 1.32 1.05 -14.69
C GLY A 8 2.45 2.08 -14.84
N ARG A 9 2.18 3.36 -14.59
CA ARG A 9 3.19 4.43 -14.62
C ARG A 9 4.23 4.26 -13.52
N ILE A 10 3.79 3.97 -12.29
CA ILE A 10 4.69 3.74 -11.14
C ILE A 10 5.55 2.49 -11.38
N MET A 11 4.92 1.38 -11.77
CA MET A 11 5.64 0.14 -12.10
C MET A 11 6.68 0.37 -13.21
N LYS A 12 6.37 1.22 -14.21
CA LYS A 12 7.32 1.58 -15.26
C LYS A 12 8.51 2.39 -14.76
N GLY A 13 8.30 3.27 -13.78
CA GLY A 13 9.32 4.17 -13.26
C GLY A 13 10.51 3.47 -12.59
N ILE A 14 10.32 2.25 -12.09
CA ILE A 14 11.38 1.46 -11.44
C ILE A 14 12.05 0.43 -12.37
N LEU A 15 11.56 0.31 -13.61
CA LEU A 15 12.05 -0.66 -14.59
C LEU A 15 12.89 0.03 -15.68
N PRO A 16 13.77 -0.71 -16.36
CA PRO A 16 14.44 -0.20 -17.57
C PRO A 16 13.41 0.27 -18.61
N GLY A 17 13.75 1.33 -19.35
CA GLY A 17 12.83 1.97 -20.31
C GLY A 17 12.32 1.03 -21.42
N THR A 18 13.10 0.00 -21.77
CA THR A 18 12.75 -1.00 -22.78
C THR A 18 11.89 -2.15 -22.25
N ALA A 19 11.75 -2.29 -20.93
CA ALA A 19 10.95 -3.35 -20.35
C ALA A 19 9.50 -3.25 -20.84
N LYS A 20 8.73 -4.34 -20.77
CA LYS A 20 7.28 -4.35 -21.00
C LYS A 20 6.58 -4.93 -19.77
N ILE A 21 5.35 -4.51 -19.52
CA ILE A 21 4.52 -5.04 -18.42
C ILE A 21 3.22 -5.51 -19.07
N SER A 22 2.84 -6.77 -18.85
CA SER A 22 1.59 -7.32 -19.35
C SER A 22 0.39 -6.61 -18.72
N LYS A 23 -0.80 -6.81 -19.32
CA LYS A 23 -2.04 -6.27 -18.77
C LYS A 23 -2.34 -6.91 -17.41
N GLU A 24 -2.16 -8.22 -17.33
CA GLU A 24 -2.39 -9.06 -16.15
C GLU A 24 -1.45 -8.63 -15.02
N GLY A 25 -0.17 -8.39 -15.32
CA GLY A 25 0.79 -7.92 -14.31
C GLY A 25 0.40 -6.57 -13.70
N LYS A 26 -0.15 -5.65 -14.50
CA LYS A 26 -0.69 -4.37 -13.98
C LYS A 26 -1.91 -4.60 -13.09
N GLN A 27 -2.78 -5.52 -13.47
CA GLN A 27 -3.99 -5.84 -12.71
C GLN A 27 -3.64 -6.51 -11.37
N THR A 28 -2.74 -7.50 -11.38
CA THR A 28 -2.26 -8.13 -10.14
C THR A 28 -1.66 -7.09 -9.19
N MET A 29 -0.82 -6.18 -9.69
CA MET A 29 -0.27 -5.12 -8.83
C MET A 29 -1.32 -4.11 -8.34
N GLN A 30 -2.38 -3.86 -9.12
CA GLN A 30 -3.51 -3.02 -8.71
C GLN A 30 -4.30 -3.68 -7.56
N GLU A 31 -4.46 -5.00 -7.62
CA GLU A 31 -5.08 -5.83 -6.57
C GLU A 31 -4.20 -5.83 -5.32
N CYS A 32 -2.91 -6.14 -5.46
CA CYS A 32 -1.96 -6.10 -4.33
C CYS A 32 -1.87 -4.72 -3.68
N ALA A 33 -1.87 -3.63 -4.45
CA ALA A 33 -1.84 -2.28 -3.89
C ALA A 33 -3.12 -1.93 -3.13
N THR A 34 -4.27 -2.42 -3.60
CA THR A 34 -5.55 -2.23 -2.88
C THR A 34 -5.53 -3.04 -1.58
N GLU A 35 -5.08 -4.29 -1.63
CA GLU A 35 -4.96 -5.14 -0.44
C GLU A 35 -3.95 -4.59 0.56
N PHE A 36 -2.83 -4.05 0.10
CA PHE A 36 -1.83 -3.41 0.96
C PHE A 36 -2.42 -2.24 1.75
N ILE A 37 -3.24 -1.39 1.10
CA ILE A 37 -3.94 -0.29 1.79
C ILE A 37 -4.88 -0.86 2.86
N SER A 38 -5.68 -1.88 2.52
CA SER A 38 -6.60 -2.52 3.48
C SER A 38 -5.84 -3.15 4.66
N PHE A 39 -4.74 -3.86 4.39
CA PHE A 39 -3.94 -4.54 5.39
C PHE A 39 -3.31 -3.56 6.39
N VAL A 40 -2.63 -2.52 5.90
CA VAL A 40 -2.01 -1.49 6.77
C VAL A 40 -3.08 -0.70 7.51
N THR A 41 -4.19 -0.33 6.85
CA THR A 41 -5.28 0.41 7.49
C THR A 41 -5.98 -0.43 8.56
N GLY A 42 -6.11 -1.74 8.35
CA GLY A 42 -6.66 -2.67 9.33
C GLY A 42 -5.83 -2.69 10.61
N GLU A 43 -4.51 -2.88 10.49
CA GLU A 43 -3.60 -2.89 11.64
C GLU A 43 -3.58 -1.53 12.37
N ALA A 44 -3.58 -0.42 11.62
CA ALA A 44 -3.67 0.92 12.19
C ALA A 44 -5.01 1.16 12.92
N SER A 45 -6.12 0.66 12.36
CA SER A 45 -7.44 0.73 12.98
C SER A 45 -7.50 -0.06 14.28
N ASP A 46 -6.93 -1.26 14.30
CA ASP A 46 -6.87 -2.10 15.51
C ASP A 46 -6.08 -1.42 16.63
N LYS A 47 -4.94 -0.79 16.32
CA LYS A 47 -4.21 0.03 17.29
C LYS A 47 -5.03 1.22 17.77
N CYS A 48 -5.61 2.00 16.86
CA CYS A 48 -6.43 3.16 17.21
C CYS A 48 -7.56 2.77 18.17
N HIS A 49 -8.21 1.64 17.91
CA HIS A 49 -9.28 1.12 18.75
C HIS A 49 -8.77 0.66 20.12
N LYS A 50 -7.64 -0.06 20.18
CA LYS A 50 -6.99 -0.47 21.45
C LYS A 50 -6.61 0.74 22.32
N GLU A 51 -6.34 1.90 21.72
CA GLU A 51 -6.07 3.17 22.40
C GLU A 51 -7.34 3.99 22.71
N ASN A 52 -8.54 3.39 22.59
CA ASN A 52 -9.84 4.04 22.83
C ASN A 52 -10.12 5.27 21.94
N ARG A 53 -9.47 5.34 20.77
CA ARG A 53 -9.70 6.39 19.77
C ARG A 53 -10.63 5.88 18.67
N LYS A 54 -11.41 6.79 18.08
CA LYS A 54 -12.36 6.51 16.98
C LYS A 54 -11.87 6.96 15.61
N THR A 55 -10.78 7.72 15.55
CA THR A 55 -10.24 8.30 14.33
C THR A 55 -8.78 7.87 14.20
N VAL A 56 -8.51 7.11 13.15
CA VAL A 56 -7.15 6.73 12.73
C VAL A 56 -6.42 7.99 12.27
N ASN A 57 -5.20 8.20 12.74
CA ASN A 57 -4.35 9.32 12.35
C ASN A 57 -3.07 8.83 11.64
N GLY A 58 -2.19 9.77 11.28
CA GLY A 58 -0.94 9.44 10.59
C GLY A 58 0.05 8.61 11.44
N ASP A 59 0.04 8.78 12.77
CA ASP A 59 0.93 8.05 13.67
C ASP A 59 0.53 6.57 13.77
N ASP A 60 -0.77 6.27 13.69
CA ASP A 60 -1.28 4.91 13.61
C ASP A 60 -0.78 4.19 12.34
N ILE A 61 -0.82 4.89 11.21
CA ILE A 61 -0.34 4.38 9.93
C ILE A 61 1.18 4.15 9.97
N CYS A 62 1.95 5.13 10.48
CA CYS A 62 3.40 5.00 10.61
C CYS A 62 3.78 3.84 11.55
N TRP A 63 3.04 3.67 12.64
CA TRP A 63 3.22 2.55 13.53
C TRP A 63 2.88 1.22 12.85
N ALA A 64 1.74 1.13 12.15
CA ALA A 64 1.32 -0.09 11.48
C ALA A 64 2.35 -0.54 10.42
N LEU A 65 2.87 0.41 9.62
CA LEU A 65 3.96 0.12 8.69
C LEU A 65 5.18 -0.48 9.40
N THR A 66 5.57 0.06 10.55
CA THR A 66 6.68 -0.47 11.34
C THR A 66 6.37 -1.85 11.91
N ALA A 67 5.18 -2.03 12.51
CA ALA A 67 4.74 -3.28 13.13
C ALA A 67 4.62 -4.43 12.12
N LEU A 68 4.26 -4.12 10.87
CA LEU A 68 4.13 -5.07 9.78
C LEU A 68 5.45 -5.33 9.03
N GLY A 69 6.57 -4.75 9.48
CA GLY A 69 7.90 -4.97 8.88
C GLY A 69 8.17 -4.17 7.60
N PHE A 70 7.44 -3.07 7.39
CA PHE A 70 7.67 -2.09 6.31
C PHE A 70 8.45 -0.86 6.79
N ASP A 71 9.24 -1.00 7.84
CA ASP A 71 10.10 0.02 8.44
C ASP A 71 11.05 0.69 7.43
N LYS A 72 11.50 -0.06 6.42
CA LYS A 72 12.38 0.44 5.34
C LYS A 72 11.66 1.24 4.25
N LEU A 73 10.33 1.37 4.29
CA LEU A 73 9.57 2.24 3.38
C LEU A 73 9.57 3.72 3.84
N ARG A 74 10.13 4.01 5.02
CA ARG A 74 10.25 5.36 5.57
C ARG A 74 11.46 6.12 5.02
#